data_AF-A0A4V5N6X4-F1
#
_entry.id   AF-A0A4V5N6X4-F1
#
_cell.length_a   1.000
_cell.length_b   1.000
_cell.length_c   1.000
_cell.angle_alpha   90.00
_cell.angle_beta   90.00
_cell.angle_gamma   90.00
#
_symmetry.space_group_name_H-M   'P 1'
#
loop_
_entity.id
_entity.type
_entity.pdbx_description
1 polymer ?
#
loop_
_entity_poly.entity_id
_entity_poly.type
_entity_poly.pdbx_seq_one_letter_code
_entity_poly.pdbx_strand_id
1 'polypeptide(L)'
;MAEQVAQLKDLVLQLIRQQQEEQQEEHRRRAGLESKLDELIKYRIEDRKELERLRTLLTENKDDKCSIMINTTRVKGETTDFTKVKENLQRSIDSYNVLNGVKIVCLRPLPADRINVVFKSEAEATRAREHKQWITMAMPLAKVRSEEWYPIKCDMVSKRAVMDAAVNDGRTLLTEVCNEFKEDNSTEGIDCTAHKVRWLSKAQSQKATGSLVIWLKNKISAEHLLRAGQ
;
A
#
# COMPACT_ATOMS: atom_id res chain seq x y z
N MET A 1 -71.08 -48.46 19.62
CA MET A 1 -69.95 -47.84 20.36
C MET A 1 -68.60 -48.44 20.02
N ALA A 2 -68.38 -49.77 20.12
CA ALA A 2 -67.06 -50.37 19.84
C ALA A 2 -66.54 -50.12 18.41
N GLU A 3 -67.42 -50.20 17.41
CA GLU A 3 -67.06 -50.03 15.99
C GLU A 3 -66.68 -48.57 15.64
N GLN A 4 -67.40 -47.60 16.20
CA GLN A 4 -67.07 -46.17 16.07
C GLN A 4 -65.72 -45.83 16.71
N VAL A 5 -65.39 -46.45 17.86
CA VAL A 5 -64.09 -46.27 18.52
C VAL A 5 -62.96 -46.89 17.70
N ALA A 6 -63.19 -48.01 17.04
CA ALA A 6 -62.20 -48.64 16.16
C ALA A 6 -61.92 -47.78 14.92
N GLN A 7 -62.96 -47.26 14.26
CA GLN A 7 -62.82 -46.33 13.12
C GLN A 7 -62.09 -45.04 13.50
N LEU A 8 -62.38 -44.48 14.68
CA LEU A 8 -61.72 -43.28 15.17
C LEU A 8 -60.22 -43.51 15.44
N LYS A 9 -59.86 -44.68 16.00
CA LYS A 9 -58.45 -45.06 16.22
C LYS A 9 -57.67 -45.18 14.92
N ASP A 10 -58.29 -45.76 13.89
CA ASP A 10 -57.66 -45.96 12.60
C ASP A 10 -57.42 -44.62 11.88
N LEU A 11 -58.39 -43.70 11.96
CA LEU A 11 -58.26 -42.34 11.44
C LEU A 11 -57.14 -41.55 12.14
N VAL A 12 -57.03 -41.66 13.47
CA VAL A 12 -55.97 -41.02 14.25
C VAL A 12 -54.59 -41.58 13.87
N LEU A 13 -54.47 -42.90 13.67
CA LEU A 13 -53.23 -43.53 13.23
C LEU A 13 -52.81 -43.08 11.82
N GLN A 14 -53.78 -42.92 10.91
CA GLN A 14 -53.53 -42.37 9.57
C GLN A 14 -53.02 -40.93 9.64
N LEU A 15 -53.66 -40.07 10.44
CA LEU A 15 -53.23 -38.68 10.65
C LEU A 15 -51.82 -38.59 11.23
N ILE A 16 -51.48 -39.44 12.21
CA ILE A 16 -50.13 -39.48 12.81
C ILE A 16 -49.09 -39.87 11.76
N ARG A 17 -49.36 -40.87 10.91
CA ARG A 17 -48.44 -41.26 9.83
C ARG A 17 -48.25 -40.14 8.82
N GLN A 18 -49.35 -39.52 8.38
CA GLN A 18 -49.30 -38.43 7.41
C GLN A 18 -48.47 -37.26 7.96
N GLN A 19 -48.65 -36.92 9.23
CA GLN A 19 -47.88 -35.85 9.88
C GLN A 19 -46.39 -36.21 10.05
N GLN A 20 -46.06 -37.48 10.28
CA GLN A 20 -44.67 -37.94 10.32
C GLN A 20 -44.00 -37.91 8.93
N GLU A 21 -44.73 -38.26 7.88
CA GLU A 21 -44.24 -38.20 6.49
C GLU A 21 -43.99 -36.75 6.06
N GLU A 22 -44.90 -35.83 6.34
CA GLU A 22 -44.73 -34.40 6.07
C GLU A 22 -43.51 -33.83 6.81
N GLN A 23 -43.32 -34.18 8.09
CA GLN A 23 -42.16 -33.75 8.87
C GLN A 23 -40.85 -34.31 8.30
N GLN A 24 -40.83 -35.57 7.88
CA GLN A 24 -39.65 -36.15 7.23
C GLN A 24 -39.34 -35.47 5.89
N GLU A 25 -40.36 -35.17 5.09
CA GLU A 25 -40.16 -34.51 3.81
C GLU A 25 -39.66 -33.07 3.98
N GLU A 26 -40.20 -32.34 4.94
CA GLU A 26 -39.71 -30.99 5.28
C GLU A 26 -38.26 -31.03 5.77
N HIS A 27 -37.90 -32.00 6.60
CA HIS A 27 -36.53 -32.16 7.09
C HIS A 27 -35.55 -32.48 5.95
N ARG A 28 -35.97 -33.30 4.96
CA ARG A 28 -35.19 -33.58 3.75
C ARG A 28 -35.03 -32.33 2.88
N ARG A 29 -36.10 -31.52 2.73
CA ARG A 29 -36.04 -30.25 1.98
C ARG A 29 -35.09 -29.25 2.62
N ARG A 30 -35.12 -29.11 3.96
CA ARG A 30 -34.21 -28.23 4.72
C ARG A 30 -32.76 -28.66 4.55
N ALA A 31 -32.46 -29.96 4.73
CA ALA A 31 -31.11 -30.49 4.52
C ALA A 31 -30.59 -30.24 3.09
N GLY A 32 -31.46 -30.37 2.07
CA GLY A 32 -31.11 -30.07 0.69
C GLY A 32 -30.82 -28.58 0.44
N LEU A 33 -31.52 -27.68 1.13
CA LEU A 33 -31.25 -26.23 1.07
C LEU A 33 -29.95 -25.85 1.77
N GLU A 34 -29.66 -26.44 2.93
CA GLU A 34 -28.41 -26.24 3.67
C GLU A 34 -27.21 -26.69 2.84
N SER A 35 -27.29 -27.86 2.20
CA SER A 35 -26.23 -28.34 1.30
C SER A 35 -25.97 -27.39 0.13
N LYS A 36 -27.01 -26.80 -0.46
CA LYS A 36 -26.86 -25.79 -1.53
C LYS A 36 -26.25 -24.48 -1.01
N LEU A 37 -26.60 -24.08 0.21
CA LEU A 37 -26.04 -22.89 0.83
C LEU A 37 -24.54 -23.04 1.07
N ASP A 38 -24.09 -24.21 1.54
CA ASP A 38 -22.67 -24.52 1.73
C ASP A 38 -21.87 -24.49 0.42
N GLU A 39 -22.42 -25.03 -0.67
CA GLU A 39 -21.80 -24.93 -1.99
C GLU A 39 -21.64 -23.47 -2.44
N LEU A 40 -22.68 -22.65 -2.26
CA LEU A 40 -22.65 -21.22 -2.61
C LEU A 40 -21.66 -20.42 -1.75
N ILE A 41 -21.49 -20.77 -0.47
CA ILE A 41 -20.49 -20.16 0.42
C ILE A 41 -19.09 -20.53 -0.08
N LYS A 42 -18.85 -21.81 -0.40
CA LYS A 42 -17.57 -22.28 -0.91
C LYS A 42 -17.16 -21.57 -2.19
N TYR A 43 -18.08 -21.44 -3.15
CA TYR A 43 -17.84 -20.72 -4.40
C TYR A 43 -17.46 -19.25 -4.14
N ARG A 44 -18.17 -18.58 -3.23
CA ARG A 44 -17.92 -17.16 -2.91
C ARG A 44 -16.59 -16.91 -2.22
N ILE A 45 -16.16 -17.85 -1.38
CA ILE A 45 -14.84 -17.80 -0.76
C ILE A 45 -13.76 -17.91 -1.83
N GLU A 46 -13.94 -18.80 -2.81
CA GLU A 46 -12.97 -19.00 -3.89
C GLU A 46 -12.91 -17.77 -4.82
N ASP A 47 -14.06 -17.22 -5.22
CA ASP A 47 -14.14 -15.97 -5.98
C ASP A 47 -13.44 -14.81 -5.23
N ARG A 48 -13.63 -14.72 -3.91
CA ARG A 48 -12.97 -13.69 -3.09
C ARG A 48 -11.45 -13.87 -3.08
N LYS A 49 -10.94 -15.09 -2.98
CA LYS A 49 -9.50 -15.37 -3.06
C LYS A 49 -8.94 -14.99 -4.43
N GLU A 50 -9.67 -15.29 -5.50
CA GLU A 50 -9.25 -14.97 -6.86
C GLU A 50 -9.23 -13.45 -7.10
N LEU A 51 -10.23 -12.73 -6.59
CA LEU A 51 -10.24 -11.26 -6.54
C LEU A 51 -9.03 -10.70 -5.78
N GLU A 52 -8.64 -11.33 -4.66
CA GLU A 52 -7.51 -10.89 -3.84
C GLU A 52 -6.17 -11.17 -4.54
N ARG A 53 -6.05 -12.30 -5.25
CA ARG A 53 -4.93 -12.60 -6.16
C ARG A 53 -4.82 -11.60 -7.28
N LEU A 54 -5.91 -11.31 -7.99
CA LEU A 54 -5.95 -10.31 -9.07
C LEU A 54 -5.63 -8.91 -8.55
N ARG A 55 -6.13 -8.54 -7.37
CA ARG A 55 -5.78 -7.28 -6.71
C ARG A 55 -4.30 -7.21 -6.38
N THR A 56 -3.72 -8.31 -5.87
CA THR A 56 -2.29 -8.41 -5.60
C THR A 56 -1.49 -8.24 -6.88
N LEU A 57 -1.85 -8.92 -7.96
CA LEU A 57 -1.21 -8.79 -9.28
C LEU A 57 -1.31 -7.38 -9.88
N LEU A 58 -2.46 -6.71 -9.72
CA LEU A 58 -2.65 -5.33 -10.16
C LEU A 58 -1.85 -4.31 -9.31
N THR A 59 -1.69 -4.61 -8.02
CA THR A 59 -0.87 -3.80 -7.10
C THR A 59 0.62 -4.08 -7.32
N GLU A 60 0.98 -5.30 -7.70
CA GLU A 60 2.29 -5.74 -8.20
C GLU A 60 2.46 -5.44 -9.70
N ASN A 61 2.01 -4.27 -10.17
CA ASN A 61 2.62 -3.69 -11.36
C ASN A 61 4.09 -3.37 -11.02
N LYS A 62 4.95 -4.38 -11.16
CA LYS A 62 6.41 -4.38 -10.97
C LYS A 62 7.13 -3.29 -11.79
N ASP A 63 6.43 -2.66 -12.72
CA ASP A 63 6.91 -1.57 -13.56
C ASP A 63 7.25 -0.28 -12.80
N ASP A 64 6.67 -0.03 -11.62
CA ASP A 64 6.96 1.21 -10.88
C ASP A 64 8.31 1.17 -10.15
N LYS A 65 8.78 -0.02 -9.74
CA LYS A 65 10.05 -0.15 -9.00
C LYS A 65 11.27 0.09 -9.90
N CYS A 66 11.23 -0.42 -11.12
CA CYS A 66 12.27 -0.26 -12.13
C CYS A 66 12.11 1.03 -12.96
N SER A 67 11.17 1.91 -12.63
CA SER A 67 10.95 3.13 -13.41
C SER A 67 11.01 4.41 -12.58
N ILE A 68 11.35 5.51 -13.24
CA ILE A 68 11.38 6.85 -12.66
C ILE A 68 10.44 7.73 -13.47
N MET A 69 9.41 8.26 -12.81
CA MET A 69 8.50 9.22 -13.43
C MET A 69 9.15 10.61 -13.45
N ILE A 70 9.14 11.22 -14.64
CA ILE A 70 9.57 12.59 -14.89
C ILE A 70 8.37 13.39 -15.40
N ASN A 71 8.08 14.51 -14.76
CA ASN A 71 7.15 15.52 -15.25
C ASN A 71 7.92 16.49 -16.16
N THR A 72 7.44 16.62 -17.40
CA THR A 72 8.05 17.42 -18.46
C THR A 72 7.25 18.68 -18.79
N THR A 73 6.20 19.03 -18.03
CA THR A 73 5.30 20.18 -18.30
C THR A 73 6.05 21.51 -18.46
N ARG A 74 7.23 21.67 -17.83
CA ARG A 74 8.03 22.90 -17.87
C ARG A 74 9.27 22.81 -18.74
N VAL A 75 9.51 21.67 -19.39
CA VAL A 75 10.69 21.47 -20.24
C VAL A 75 10.48 22.25 -21.53
N LYS A 76 11.47 23.07 -21.89
CA LYS A 76 11.50 23.80 -23.16
C LYS A 76 12.19 22.92 -24.20
N GLY A 77 11.48 22.46 -25.22
CA GLY A 77 12.04 21.64 -26.31
C GLY A 77 11.08 20.59 -26.84
N GLU A 78 11.55 19.75 -27.77
CA GLU A 78 10.79 18.64 -28.36
C GLU A 78 10.69 17.48 -27.35
N THR A 79 9.53 17.35 -26.70
CA THR A 79 9.21 16.27 -25.74
C THR A 79 8.40 15.13 -26.39
N THR A 80 8.02 15.30 -27.65
CA THR A 80 7.20 14.36 -28.44
C THR A 80 8.03 13.27 -29.12
N ASP A 81 9.31 13.53 -29.41
CA ASP A 81 10.22 12.53 -29.98
C ASP A 81 10.93 11.74 -28.86
N PHE A 82 10.29 10.64 -28.47
CA PHE A 82 10.82 9.77 -27.41
C PHE A 82 12.15 9.12 -27.75
N THR A 83 12.51 8.99 -29.04
CA THR A 83 13.80 8.43 -29.44
C THR A 83 14.92 9.39 -29.08
N LYS A 84 14.78 10.67 -29.49
CA LYS A 84 15.73 11.73 -29.12
C LYS A 84 15.78 11.98 -27.62
N VAL A 85 14.63 11.96 -26.94
CA VAL A 85 14.56 12.12 -25.47
C VAL A 85 15.32 10.98 -24.79
N LYS A 86 15.13 9.73 -25.23
CA LYS A 86 15.84 8.57 -24.68
C LYS A 86 17.35 8.70 -24.89
N GLU A 87 17.79 9.08 -26.08
CA GLU A 87 19.22 9.27 -26.38
C GLU A 87 19.84 10.40 -25.56
N ASN A 88 19.15 11.53 -25.41
CA ASN A 88 19.62 12.65 -24.59
C ASN A 88 19.75 12.24 -23.11
N LEU A 89 18.75 11.51 -22.60
CA LEU A 89 18.77 11.00 -21.22
C LEU A 89 19.89 9.97 -21.03
N GLN A 90 20.10 9.06 -21.97
CA GLN A 90 21.17 8.06 -21.90
C GLN A 90 22.55 8.73 -21.97
N ARG A 91 22.76 9.67 -22.89
CA ARG A 91 23.99 10.47 -22.97
C ARG A 91 24.28 11.21 -21.66
N SER A 92 23.23 11.72 -21.02
CA SER A 92 23.40 12.35 -19.72
C SER A 92 23.75 11.34 -18.63
N ILE A 93 23.12 10.17 -18.58
CA ILE A 93 23.52 9.10 -17.64
C ILE A 93 24.99 8.73 -17.83
N ASP A 94 25.42 8.53 -19.08
CA ASP A 94 26.78 8.11 -19.41
C ASP A 94 27.84 9.16 -19.01
N SER A 95 27.46 10.44 -18.93
CA SER A 95 28.36 11.51 -18.43
C SER A 95 28.62 11.47 -16.93
N TYR A 96 27.84 10.73 -16.14
CA TYR A 96 28.04 10.60 -14.70
C TYR A 96 28.67 9.24 -14.35
N ASN A 97 29.91 9.28 -13.85
CA ASN A 97 30.65 8.08 -13.44
C ASN A 97 29.89 7.20 -12.42
N VAL A 98 29.08 7.82 -11.56
CA VAL A 98 28.28 7.12 -10.53
C VAL A 98 27.17 6.26 -11.13
N LEU A 99 26.73 6.57 -12.36
CA LEU A 99 25.70 5.84 -13.08
C LEU A 99 26.26 4.93 -14.17
N ASN A 100 27.56 4.62 -14.11
CA ASN A 100 28.19 3.74 -15.09
C ASN A 100 27.50 2.35 -15.10
N GLY A 101 27.17 1.88 -16.29
CA GLY A 101 26.45 0.63 -16.52
C GLY A 101 24.93 0.71 -16.39
N VAL A 102 24.34 1.87 -16.03
CA VAL A 102 22.89 2.07 -16.02
C VAL A 102 22.39 2.28 -17.44
N LYS A 103 21.41 1.47 -17.87
CA LYS A 103 20.81 1.57 -19.21
C LYS A 103 19.31 1.82 -19.16
N ILE A 104 18.87 2.81 -19.94
CA ILE A 104 17.45 3.08 -20.16
C ILE A 104 16.92 2.06 -21.18
N VAL A 105 15.98 1.22 -20.74
CA VAL A 105 15.33 0.20 -21.58
C VAL A 105 14.35 0.88 -22.53
N CYS A 106 13.41 1.67 -21.99
CA CYS A 106 12.43 2.40 -22.78
C CYS A 106 11.89 3.62 -22.03
N LEU A 107 11.22 4.48 -22.78
CA LEU A 107 10.41 5.56 -22.23
C LEU A 107 8.93 5.20 -22.42
N ARG A 108 8.16 5.30 -21.35
CA ARG A 108 6.71 5.09 -21.38
C ARG A 108 6.01 6.45 -21.18
N PRO A 109 5.35 6.99 -22.22
CA PRO A 109 4.57 8.21 -22.05
C PRO A 109 3.38 7.96 -21.13
N LEU A 110 3.06 8.97 -20.32
CA LEU A 110 1.92 9.02 -19.43
C LEU A 110 1.10 10.28 -19.72
N PRO A 111 -0.19 10.31 -19.35
CA PRO A 111 -1.02 11.51 -19.49
C PRO A 111 -0.43 12.73 -18.76
N ALA A 112 -0.74 13.93 -19.28
CA ALA A 112 -0.38 15.22 -18.69
C ALA A 112 1.14 15.48 -18.60
N ASP A 113 1.85 15.33 -19.72
CA ASP A 113 3.29 15.62 -19.86
C ASP A 113 4.15 14.88 -18.83
N ARG A 114 3.91 13.59 -18.68
CA ARG A 114 4.67 12.71 -17.80
C ARG A 114 5.32 11.60 -18.62
N ILE A 115 6.54 11.22 -18.25
CA ILE A 115 7.29 10.15 -18.89
C ILE A 115 7.85 9.25 -17.81
N ASN A 116 7.60 7.95 -17.90
CA ASN A 116 8.29 6.95 -17.09
C ASN A 116 9.55 6.48 -17.83
N VAL A 117 10.71 6.71 -17.22
CA VAL A 117 11.99 6.17 -17.68
C VAL A 117 12.16 4.80 -17.05
N VAL A 118 12.22 3.74 -17.88
CA VAL A 118 12.30 2.35 -17.41
C VAL A 118 13.74 1.85 -17.50
N PHE A 119 14.23 1.28 -16.40
CA PHE A 119 15.56 0.69 -16.25
C PHE A 119 15.48 -0.84 -16.25
N LYS A 120 16.63 -1.50 -16.38
CA LYS A 120 16.70 -2.96 -16.40
C LYS A 120 16.39 -3.58 -15.03
N SER A 121 16.79 -2.91 -13.95
CA SER A 121 16.65 -3.40 -12.58
C SER A 121 16.22 -2.31 -11.60
N GLU A 122 15.61 -2.72 -10.48
CA GLU A 122 15.23 -1.83 -9.38
C GLU A 122 16.45 -1.14 -8.75
N ALA A 123 17.59 -1.84 -8.68
CA ALA A 123 18.85 -1.27 -8.19
C ALA A 123 19.37 -0.16 -9.11
N GLU A 124 19.29 -0.33 -10.43
CA GLU A 124 19.65 0.72 -11.40
C GLU A 124 18.72 1.94 -11.29
N ALA A 125 17.40 1.70 -11.20
CA ALA A 125 16.42 2.76 -11.02
C ALA A 125 16.65 3.52 -9.71
N THR A 126 17.00 2.83 -8.63
CA THR A 126 17.26 3.46 -7.32
C THR A 126 18.51 4.36 -7.39
N ARG A 127 19.63 3.85 -7.94
CA ARG A 127 20.85 4.66 -8.13
C ARG A 127 20.61 5.89 -9.00
N ALA A 128 19.88 5.74 -10.10
CA ALA A 128 19.53 6.84 -11.00
C ALA A 128 18.56 7.85 -10.33
N ARG A 129 17.71 7.39 -9.42
CA ARG A 129 16.78 8.25 -8.66
C ARG A 129 17.48 9.05 -7.57
N GLU A 130 18.51 8.50 -6.94
CA GLU A 130 19.34 9.18 -5.95
C GLU A 130 20.15 10.31 -6.59
N HIS A 131 20.66 10.09 -7.81
CA HIS A 131 21.49 11.06 -8.54
C HIS A 131 20.71 11.79 -9.63
N LYS A 132 19.81 12.70 -9.26
CA LYS A 132 18.88 13.37 -10.21
C LYS A 132 19.55 14.35 -11.19
N GLN A 133 20.87 14.53 -11.12
CA GLN A 133 21.60 15.49 -11.94
C GLN A 133 21.52 15.18 -13.44
N TRP A 134 21.46 13.90 -13.83
CA TRP A 134 21.30 13.51 -15.25
C TRP A 134 19.98 13.98 -15.86
N ILE A 135 18.90 14.02 -15.08
CA ILE A 135 17.61 14.54 -15.55
C ILE A 135 17.69 16.05 -15.73
N THR A 136 18.34 16.75 -14.79
CA THR A 136 18.50 18.20 -14.84
C THR A 136 19.35 18.64 -16.04
N MET A 137 20.37 17.86 -16.38
CA MET A 137 21.25 18.09 -17.52
C MET A 137 20.57 17.77 -18.85
N ALA A 138 19.90 16.62 -18.97
CA ALA A 138 19.20 16.23 -20.19
C ALA A 138 17.92 17.05 -20.47
N MET A 139 17.19 17.40 -19.42
CA MET A 139 15.91 18.10 -19.49
C MET A 139 15.82 19.17 -18.38
N PRO A 140 16.37 20.38 -18.62
CA PRO A 140 16.26 21.47 -17.69
C PRO A 140 14.78 21.75 -17.34
N LEU A 141 14.51 21.99 -16.05
CA LEU A 141 13.18 22.21 -15.48
C LEU A 141 12.26 20.97 -15.41
N ALA A 142 12.72 19.81 -15.86
CA ALA A 142 12.01 18.56 -15.61
C ALA A 142 11.99 18.25 -14.10
N LYS A 143 10.85 17.74 -13.61
CA LYS A 143 10.70 17.36 -12.20
C LYS A 143 10.57 15.86 -12.08
N VAL A 144 11.48 15.24 -11.35
CA VAL A 144 11.37 13.84 -10.95
C VAL A 144 10.27 13.72 -9.90
N ARG A 145 9.35 12.76 -10.05
CA ARG A 145 8.44 12.39 -8.95
C ARG A 145 9.32 11.90 -7.81
N SER A 146 9.32 12.64 -6.70
CA SER A 146 9.95 12.17 -5.46
C SER A 146 9.25 10.92 -4.97
N GLU A 147 9.95 10.10 -4.19
CA GLU A 147 9.30 9.01 -3.45
C GLU A 147 8.09 9.55 -2.70
N GLU A 148 7.00 8.81 -2.77
CA GLU A 148 5.80 9.13 -2.04
C GLU A 148 6.05 8.77 -0.58
N TRP A 149 6.07 9.79 0.28
CA TRP A 149 6.26 9.61 1.71
C TRP A 149 4.92 9.68 2.43
N TYR A 150 4.74 8.79 3.40
CA TYR A 150 3.49 8.66 4.14
C TYR A 150 3.64 9.33 5.52
N PRO A 151 3.02 10.50 5.75
CA PRO A 151 3.14 11.19 7.03
C PRO A 151 2.29 10.50 8.10
N ILE A 152 2.89 10.31 9.27
CA ILE A 152 2.18 9.96 10.50
C ILE A 152 2.41 11.07 11.54
N LYS A 153 1.37 11.39 12.30
CA LYS A 153 1.45 12.36 13.39
C LYS A 153 1.60 11.60 14.70
N CYS A 154 2.62 11.95 15.48
CA CYS A 154 2.82 11.43 16.83
C CYS A 154 2.60 12.57 17.82
N ASP A 155 1.64 12.39 18.72
CA ASP A 155 1.34 13.34 19.79
C ASP A 155 2.01 12.90 21.11
N MET A 156 2.10 13.84 22.07
CA MET A 156 2.68 13.61 23.41
C MET A 156 4.14 13.13 23.42
N VAL A 157 4.93 13.48 22.40
CA VAL A 157 6.35 13.12 22.35
C VAL A 157 7.16 14.01 23.30
N SER A 158 8.05 13.39 24.07
CA SER A 158 8.96 14.09 25.00
C SER A 158 9.99 14.91 24.23
N LYS A 159 10.06 16.22 24.50
CA LYS A 159 11.02 17.14 23.87
C LYS A 159 12.47 16.70 24.12
N ARG A 160 12.75 16.15 25.31
CA ARG A 160 14.09 15.68 25.72
C ARG A 160 14.56 14.44 24.95
N ALA A 161 13.64 13.63 24.47
CA ALA A 161 13.97 12.40 23.75
C ALA A 161 14.36 12.69 22.30
N VAL A 162 13.84 13.76 21.69
CA VAL A 162 13.99 13.99 20.24
C VAL A 162 14.78 15.25 19.88
N MET A 163 14.91 16.22 20.77
CA MET A 163 15.62 17.49 20.49
C MET A 163 17.10 17.40 20.83
N ASP A 164 17.91 18.01 19.98
CA ASP A 164 19.33 18.20 20.28
C ASP A 164 19.51 19.30 21.34
N ALA A 165 19.97 18.89 22.53
CA ALA A 165 20.24 19.80 23.64
C ALA A 165 21.41 20.75 23.37
N ALA A 166 22.33 20.41 22.46
CA ALA A 166 23.51 21.22 22.15
C ALA A 166 23.17 22.45 21.30
N VAL A 167 22.22 22.32 20.37
CA VAL A 167 21.83 23.41 19.45
C VAL A 167 20.77 24.34 20.07
N ASN A 168 19.93 23.81 20.97
CA ASN A 168 18.96 24.55 21.80
C ASN A 168 18.10 25.62 21.06
N ASP A 169 17.78 25.38 19.79
CA ASP A 169 16.95 26.26 18.95
C ASP A 169 15.44 25.86 19.00
N GLY A 170 15.13 24.77 19.70
CA GLY A 170 13.80 24.18 19.81
C GLY A 170 13.25 23.64 18.48
N ARG A 171 14.12 23.37 17.51
CA ARG A 171 13.76 22.88 16.16
C ARG A 171 14.66 21.74 15.69
N THR A 172 15.93 21.74 16.10
CA THR A 172 16.92 20.75 15.70
C THR A 172 16.69 19.45 16.47
N LEU A 173 16.45 18.39 15.71
CA LEU A 173 16.24 17.04 16.22
C LEU A 173 17.57 16.29 16.27
N LEU A 174 17.67 15.32 17.18
CA LEU A 174 18.81 14.38 17.20
C LEU A 174 18.88 13.62 15.87
N THR A 175 20.10 13.36 15.40
CA THR A 175 20.31 12.63 14.14
C THR A 175 19.75 11.20 14.19
N GLU A 176 19.75 10.61 15.39
CA GLU A 176 19.33 9.23 15.61
C GLU A 176 17.81 9.02 15.71
N VAL A 177 17.00 10.08 15.76
CA VAL A 177 15.52 9.95 15.94
C VAL A 177 14.89 9.04 14.88
N CYS A 178 15.37 9.11 13.63
CA CYS A 178 14.87 8.23 12.56
C CYS A 178 15.27 6.76 12.78
N ASN A 179 16.46 6.51 13.31
CA ASN A 179 17.00 5.18 13.56
C ASN A 179 16.31 4.54 14.76
N GLU A 180 16.22 5.26 15.88
CA GLU A 180 15.50 4.83 17.08
C GLU A 180 14.02 4.55 16.76
N PHE A 181 13.37 5.45 16.02
CA PHE A 181 11.99 5.23 15.59
C PHE A 181 11.83 3.92 14.79
N LYS A 182 12.76 3.65 13.87
CA LYS A 182 12.73 2.42 13.08
C LYS A 182 12.91 1.20 13.96
N GLU A 183 13.88 1.21 14.87
CA GLU A 183 14.17 0.09 15.78
C GLU A 183 12.98 -0.24 16.68
N ASP A 184 12.33 0.78 17.25
CA ASP A 184 11.22 0.60 18.18
C ASP A 184 9.91 0.12 17.51
N ASN A 185 9.74 0.42 16.22
CA ASN A 185 8.44 0.25 15.55
C ASN A 185 8.46 -0.79 14.41
N SER A 186 9.63 -1.28 13.99
CA SER A 186 9.71 -2.32 12.96
C SER A 186 9.44 -3.69 13.57
N THR A 187 8.64 -4.51 12.89
CA THR A 187 8.29 -5.88 13.32
C THR A 187 8.64 -6.89 12.22
N GLU A 188 8.51 -8.19 12.51
CA GLU A 188 8.74 -9.24 11.52
C GLU A 188 7.75 -9.10 10.35
N GLY A 189 8.24 -8.52 9.24
CA GLY A 189 7.44 -8.24 8.04
C GLY A 189 7.02 -6.79 7.81
N ILE A 190 7.28 -5.86 8.76
CA ILE A 190 6.94 -4.44 8.62
C ILE A 190 8.18 -3.57 8.85
N ASP A 191 8.66 -2.93 7.78
CA ASP A 191 9.78 -1.99 7.82
C ASP A 191 9.29 -0.56 8.05
N CYS A 192 9.53 -0.02 9.24
CA CYS A 192 9.14 1.32 9.67
C CYS A 192 10.25 2.37 9.43
N THR A 193 11.01 2.24 8.34
CA THR A 193 12.04 3.22 7.97
C THR A 193 11.46 4.63 7.79
N ALA A 194 11.96 5.58 8.59
CA ALA A 194 11.63 7.00 8.54
C ALA A 194 12.65 7.78 7.68
N HIS A 195 12.16 8.59 6.74
CA HIS A 195 12.99 9.45 5.89
C HIS A 195 13.16 10.86 6.42
N LYS A 196 12.16 11.34 7.18
CA LYS A 196 12.16 12.70 7.69
C LYS A 196 11.33 12.74 8.96
N VAL A 197 11.78 13.57 9.90
CA VAL A 197 11.02 13.93 11.10
C VAL A 197 10.96 15.44 11.19
N ARG A 198 9.83 15.96 11.67
CA ARG A 198 9.70 17.39 11.96
C ARG A 198 8.87 17.61 13.21
N TRP A 199 9.41 18.43 14.10
CA TRP A 199 8.66 18.94 15.25
C TRP A 199 7.59 19.94 14.81
N LEU A 200 6.37 19.79 15.34
CA LEU A 200 5.23 20.63 14.99
C LEU A 200 4.91 21.69 16.07
N SER A 201 5.28 21.45 17.32
CA SER A 201 4.97 22.38 18.40
C SER A 201 5.85 23.63 18.37
N LYS A 202 5.35 24.74 18.94
CA LYS A 202 6.07 26.01 18.99
C LYS A 202 7.39 25.85 19.77
N ALA A 203 8.51 26.29 19.17
CA ALA A 203 9.85 26.17 19.77
C ALA A 203 9.96 26.82 21.17
N GLN A 204 9.31 27.99 21.35
CA GLN A 204 9.27 28.76 22.59
C GLN A 204 8.32 28.20 23.66
N SER A 205 7.66 27.07 23.39
CA SER A 205 6.80 26.44 24.39
C SER A 205 7.65 25.81 25.49
N GLN A 206 7.33 26.16 26.75
CA GLN A 206 7.88 25.53 27.96
C GLN A 206 7.30 24.13 28.22
N LYS A 207 6.43 23.64 27.33
CA LYS A 207 5.87 22.29 27.46
C LYS A 207 6.96 21.24 27.26
N ALA A 208 7.00 20.29 28.20
CA ALA A 208 7.92 19.15 28.14
C ALA A 208 7.58 18.17 27.01
N THR A 209 6.33 18.18 26.55
CA THR A 209 5.83 17.34 25.46
C THR A 209 5.31 18.17 24.29
N GLY A 210 5.28 17.57 23.11
CA GLY A 210 4.71 18.16 21.91
C GLY A 210 4.33 17.12 20.87
N SER A 211 4.14 17.60 19.65
CA SER A 211 3.76 16.78 18.51
C SER A 211 4.85 16.81 17.47
N LEU A 212 5.04 15.69 16.78
CA LEU A 212 5.92 15.58 15.63
C LEU A 212 5.20 14.88 14.47
N VAL A 213 5.76 15.04 13.28
CA VAL A 213 5.37 14.29 12.10
C VAL A 213 6.58 13.51 11.60
N ILE A 214 6.35 12.23 11.29
CA ILE A 214 7.33 11.32 10.71
C ILE A 214 6.84 10.92 9.33
N TRP A 215 7.73 10.96 8.36
CA TRP A 215 7.46 10.54 6.99
C TRP A 215 8.08 9.18 6.74
N LEU A 216 7.23 8.19 6.50
CA LEU A 216 7.64 6.80 6.26
C LEU A 216 7.73 6.49 4.77
N LYS A 217 8.61 5.53 4.45
CA LYS A 217 8.80 5.04 3.09
C LYS A 217 7.59 4.26 2.56
N ASN A 218 6.97 3.45 3.41
CA ASN A 218 5.97 2.48 3.00
C ASN A 218 4.57 2.84 3.56
N LYS A 219 3.54 2.75 2.71
CA LYS A 219 2.15 2.97 3.10
C LYS A 219 1.68 1.98 4.15
N ILE A 220 2.07 0.71 4.00
CA ILE A 220 1.68 -0.40 4.88
C ILE A 220 2.17 -0.11 6.31
N SER A 221 3.42 0.34 6.46
CA SER A 221 3.99 0.70 7.75
C SER A 221 3.26 1.89 8.39
N ALA A 222 2.94 2.92 7.60
CA ALA A 222 2.16 4.06 8.09
C ALA A 222 0.76 3.64 8.54
N GLU A 223 0.06 2.80 7.77
CA GLU A 223 -1.26 2.28 8.15
C GLU A 223 -1.19 1.38 9.38
N HIS A 224 -0.16 0.55 9.50
CA HIS A 224 0.06 -0.30 10.68
C HIS A 224 0.17 0.55 11.95
N LEU A 225 1.00 1.60 11.91
CA LEU A 225 1.20 2.49 13.04
C LEU A 225 -0.05 3.33 13.37
N LEU A 226 -0.79 3.76 12.35
CA LEU A 226 -2.05 4.47 12.56
C LEU A 226 -3.14 3.56 13.17
N ARG A 227 -3.14 2.25 12.89
CA ARG A 227 -4.05 1.28 13.52
C ARG A 227 -3.63 0.92 14.93
N ALA A 228 -2.32 0.80 15.19
CA ALA A 228 -1.81 0.51 16.53
C ALA A 228 -2.04 1.65 17.53
N GLY A 229 -2.22 2.89 17.03
CA GLY A 229 -2.50 4.07 17.84
C GLY A 229 -3.99 4.42 18.03
N GLN A 230 -4.91 3.58 17.54
CA GLN A 230 -6.36 3.69 17.80
C GLN A 230 -6.77 2.82 18.99
#